data_AF-A0A851HAI8-F1
#
_entry.id   AF-A0A851HAI8-F1
#
_cell.length_a   1.000
_cell.length_b   1.000
_cell.length_c   1.000
_cell.angle_alpha   90.00
_cell.angle_beta   90.00
_cell.angle_gamma   90.00
#
_symmetry.space_group_name_H-M   'P 1'
#
loop_
_entity.id
_entity.type
_entity.pdbx_description
1 polymer ?
#
loop_
_entity_poly.entity_id
_entity_poly.type
_entity_poly.pdbx_seq_one_letter_code
_entity_poly.pdbx_strand_id
1 'polypeptide(L)'
;MPYCTTSRCAHLFHSGNLCGVTRFAAPDSGGQLHLVQRGELEVQHPDQAALHIGEPSLLFYPRPLARRFVSDTQAGATLACAQLQFDRGANNPLAGVMPDVVCVPLKLTADVVGYGSEAALAHAFKADCGQTPRAWRLAQQPASLPLG
;
A
#
# COMPACT_ATOMS: atom_id res chain seq x y z
N MET A 1 0.29 9.72 28.79
CA MET A 1 0.24 8.70 27.71
C MET A 1 -0.73 9.20 26.66
N PRO A 2 -0.29 9.69 25.49
CA PRO A 2 -1.22 10.15 24.48
C PRO A 2 -1.64 8.95 23.63
N TYR A 3 -2.85 8.47 23.87
CA TYR A 3 -3.56 7.63 22.91
C TYR A 3 -3.87 8.49 21.69
N CYS A 4 -3.43 8.05 20.52
CA CYS A 4 -3.80 8.65 19.24
C CYS A 4 -5.29 8.36 18.99
N THR A 5 -6.16 9.34 19.22
CA THR A 5 -7.63 9.17 19.20
C THR A 5 -8.27 9.14 17.80
N THR A 6 -7.45 8.98 16.75
CA THR A 6 -7.89 8.77 15.36
C THR A 6 -6.97 7.72 14.74
N SER A 7 -7.42 6.45 14.70
CA SER A 7 -6.58 5.35 14.22
C SER A 7 -6.71 5.21 12.71
N ARG A 8 -5.93 6.03 11.98
CA ARG A 8 -5.66 5.81 10.55
C ARG A 8 -4.44 4.92 10.40
N CYS A 9 -4.62 3.62 10.60
CA CYS A 9 -3.52 2.67 10.53
C CYS A 9 -3.41 2.03 9.15
N ALA A 10 -2.21 2.09 8.57
CA ALA A 10 -1.80 1.23 7.47
C ALA A 10 -1.03 0.04 8.04
N HIS A 11 -1.51 -1.17 7.81
CA HIS A 11 -0.81 -2.39 8.23
C HIS A 11 -0.19 -3.08 7.01
N LEU A 12 1.14 -3.15 6.97
CA LEU A 12 1.87 -3.85 5.92
C LEU A 12 1.72 -5.37 6.11
N PHE A 13 1.13 -6.04 5.14
CA PHE A 13 0.93 -7.51 5.19
C PHE A 13 1.84 -8.25 4.21
N HIS A 14 2.40 -7.55 3.22
CA HIS A 14 3.35 -8.12 2.27
C HIS A 14 4.37 -7.06 1.82
N SER A 15 5.63 -7.43 1.70
CA SER A 15 6.67 -6.63 1.06
C SER A 15 7.69 -7.58 0.43
N GLY A 16 7.76 -7.61 -0.90
CA GLY A 16 8.63 -8.54 -1.61
C GLY A 16 8.36 -8.60 -3.11
N ASN A 17 8.97 -9.60 -3.75
CA ASN A 17 8.77 -9.85 -5.18
C ASN A 17 7.55 -10.76 -5.38
N LEU A 18 6.67 -10.38 -6.29
CA LEU A 18 5.57 -11.20 -6.77
C LEU A 18 5.88 -11.65 -8.20
N CYS A 19 5.87 -12.97 -8.42
CA CYS A 19 6.11 -13.58 -9.72
C CYS A 19 4.86 -14.32 -10.20
N GLY A 20 4.58 -14.28 -11.50
CA GLY A 20 3.44 -14.98 -12.09
C GLY A 20 2.13 -14.34 -11.68
N VAL A 21 1.18 -15.13 -11.17
CA VAL A 21 -0.15 -14.61 -10.82
C VAL A 21 -0.48 -14.71 -9.35
N THR A 22 -0.69 -13.55 -8.72
CA THR A 22 -1.15 -13.43 -7.34
C THR A 22 -2.61 -13.01 -7.31
N ARG A 23 -3.45 -13.79 -6.63
CA ARG A 23 -4.87 -13.46 -6.43
C ARG A 23 -5.05 -12.72 -5.11
N PHE A 24 -5.72 -11.58 -5.16
CA PHE A 24 -6.16 -10.86 -3.97
C PHE A 24 -7.68 -10.97 -3.89
N ALA A 25 -8.15 -11.67 -2.85
CA ALA A 25 -9.56 -11.61 -2.47
C ALA A 25 -9.91 -10.19 -2.00
N ALA A 26 -11.16 -9.78 -2.19
CA ALA A 26 -11.66 -8.56 -1.58
C ALA A 26 -11.62 -8.76 -0.05
N PRO A 27 -10.96 -7.87 0.72
CA PRO A 27 -10.98 -7.94 2.18
C PRO A 27 -12.40 -7.67 2.71
N ASP A 28 -12.73 -8.18 3.90
CA ASP A 28 -14.08 -8.00 4.48
C ASP A 28 -14.45 -6.52 4.71
N SER A 29 -13.44 -5.67 4.93
CA SER A 29 -13.63 -4.23 5.08
C SER A 29 -12.33 -3.45 4.86
N GLY A 30 -12.47 -2.12 4.75
CA GLY A 30 -11.33 -1.21 4.61
C GLY A 30 -10.79 -1.12 3.17
N GLY A 31 -9.75 -0.33 3.02
CA GLY A 31 -9.07 -0.13 1.74
C GLY A 31 -7.73 -0.86 1.69
N GLN A 32 -7.08 -0.83 0.53
CA GLN A 32 -5.71 -1.34 0.38
C GLN A 32 -4.85 -0.40 -0.45
N LEU A 33 -3.56 -0.37 -0.12
CA LEU A 33 -2.52 0.28 -0.91
C LEU A 33 -1.55 -0.77 -1.43
N HIS A 34 -1.15 -0.64 -2.69
CA HIS A 34 -0.07 -1.41 -3.28
C HIS A 34 0.94 -0.44 -3.87
N LEU A 35 2.17 -0.49 -3.36
CA LEU A 35 3.29 0.28 -3.86
C LEU A 35 4.11 -0.61 -4.80
N VAL A 36 3.99 -0.36 -6.11
CA VAL A 36 4.82 -1.02 -7.13
C VAL A 36 6.13 -0.26 -7.23
N GLN A 37 7.23 -0.90 -6.82
CA GLN A 37 8.56 -0.28 -6.77
C GLN A 37 9.35 -0.53 -8.05
N ARG A 38 9.25 -1.74 -8.61
CA ARG A 38 9.98 -2.21 -9.80
C ARG A 38 9.21 -3.31 -10.52
N GLY A 39 9.49 -3.47 -11.81
CA GLY A 39 8.91 -4.51 -12.66
C GLY A 39 7.60 -4.06 -13.33
N GLU A 40 7.19 -4.80 -14.34
CA GLU A 40 5.90 -4.60 -15.01
C GLU A 40 4.81 -5.40 -14.31
N LEU A 41 3.65 -4.77 -14.16
CA LEU A 41 2.50 -5.38 -13.52
C LEU A 41 1.24 -5.12 -14.33
N GLU A 42 0.53 -6.19 -14.66
CA GLU A 42 -0.83 -6.12 -15.15
C GLU A 42 -1.78 -6.45 -14.00
N VAL A 43 -2.82 -5.63 -13.84
CA VAL A 43 -3.86 -5.82 -12.85
C VAL A 43 -5.17 -6.15 -13.56
N GLN A 44 -5.73 -7.32 -13.25
CA GLN A 44 -6.99 -7.78 -13.79
C GLN A 44 -8.07 -7.72 -12.72
N HIS A 45 -9.18 -7.06 -13.03
CA HIS A 45 -10.39 -7.04 -12.21
C HIS A 45 -11.50 -7.85 -12.89
N PRO A 46 -12.46 -8.42 -12.14
CA PRO A 46 -13.51 -9.28 -12.72
C PRO A 46 -14.32 -8.63 -13.84
N ASP A 47 -14.63 -7.34 -13.72
CA ASP A 47 -15.57 -6.63 -14.60
C ASP A 47 -14.96 -5.36 -15.23
N GLN A 48 -13.62 -5.26 -15.30
CA GLN A 48 -12.94 -4.07 -15.82
C GLN A 48 -11.81 -4.44 -16.77
N ALA A 49 -11.44 -3.48 -17.62
CA ALA A 49 -10.27 -3.62 -18.48
C ALA A 49 -8.99 -3.77 -17.62
N ALA A 50 -8.04 -4.56 -18.11
CA ALA A 50 -6.77 -4.73 -17.43
C ALA A 50 -6.01 -3.39 -17.33
N LEU A 51 -5.48 -3.11 -16.15
CA LEU A 51 -4.62 -1.95 -15.90
C LEU A 51 -3.16 -2.37 -16.03
N HIS A 52 -2.43 -1.73 -16.95
CA HIS A 52 -1.00 -1.97 -17.15
C HIS A 52 -0.16 -0.92 -16.41
N ILE A 53 0.86 -1.39 -15.69
CA ILE A 53 1.76 -0.55 -14.89
C ILE A 53 3.20 -0.86 -15.33
N GLY A 54 3.77 0.07 -16.11
CA GLY A 54 5.15 0.00 -16.60
C GLY A 54 6.14 0.85 -15.79
N GLU A 55 5.69 1.55 -14.75
CA GLU A 55 6.53 2.43 -13.94
C GLU A 55 6.18 2.38 -12.45
N PRO A 56 7.10 2.79 -11.55
CA PRO A 56 6.85 2.79 -10.12
C PRO A 56 5.62 3.62 -9.74
N SER A 57 4.61 2.96 -9.17
CA SER A 57 3.27 3.52 -9.00
C SER A 57 2.64 3.11 -7.68
N LEU A 58 1.78 3.98 -7.14
CA LEU A 58 0.90 3.70 -6.03
C LEU A 58 -0.49 3.34 -6.55
N LEU A 59 -0.99 2.16 -6.16
CA LEU A 59 -2.37 1.77 -6.36
C LEU A 59 -3.14 1.92 -5.06
N PHE A 60 -4.22 2.67 -5.09
CA PHE A 60 -5.14 2.82 -3.97
C PHE A 60 -6.51 2.22 -4.29
N TYR A 61 -6.93 1.28 -3.46
CA TYR A 61 -8.24 0.64 -3.47
C TYR A 61 -9.02 1.16 -2.26
N PRO A 62 -9.88 2.18 -2.43
CA PRO A 62 -10.65 2.74 -1.32
C PRO A 62 -11.70 1.76 -0.77
N ARG A 63 -12.10 0.78 -1.58
CA ARG A 63 -13.09 -0.25 -1.25
C ARG A 63 -12.54 -1.65 -1.50
N PRO A 64 -13.06 -2.68 -0.83
CA PRO A 64 -12.74 -4.06 -1.16
C PRO A 64 -13.08 -4.40 -2.60
N LEU A 65 -12.06 -4.75 -3.38
CA LEU A 65 -12.23 -5.21 -4.76
C LEU A 65 -11.30 -6.38 -5.00
N ALA A 66 -11.84 -7.49 -5.52
CA ALA A 66 -11.04 -8.64 -5.91
C ALA A 66 -10.23 -8.29 -7.17
N ARG A 67 -8.97 -8.74 -7.23
CA ARG A 67 -8.12 -8.55 -8.41
C ARG A 67 -7.02 -9.60 -8.50
N ARG A 68 -6.45 -9.71 -9.69
CA ARG A 68 -5.29 -10.55 -9.96
C ARG A 68 -4.14 -9.68 -10.41
N PHE A 69 -2.99 -9.88 -9.80
CA PHE A 69 -1.73 -9.27 -10.19
C PHE A 69 -0.98 -10.27 -11.06
N VAL A 70 -0.69 -9.88 -12.29
CA VAL A 70 0.04 -10.67 -13.26
C VAL A 70 1.36 -9.97 -13.52
N SER A 71 2.45 -10.64 -13.22
CA SER A 71 3.82 -10.19 -13.49
C SER A 71 4.58 -11.28 -14.22
N ASP A 72 5.68 -10.91 -14.86
CA ASP A 72 6.57 -11.87 -15.49
C ASP A 72 7.07 -12.93 -14.48
N THR A 73 7.18 -14.17 -14.93
CA THR A 73 7.55 -15.29 -14.04
C THR A 73 9.03 -15.32 -13.67
N GLN A 74 9.90 -14.61 -14.41
CA GLN A 74 11.34 -14.56 -14.18
C GLN A 74 11.79 -13.25 -13.55
N ALA A 75 11.39 -12.11 -14.12
CA ALA A 75 11.69 -10.78 -13.60
C ALA A 75 10.82 -10.43 -12.38
N GLY A 76 9.55 -10.80 -12.40
CA GLY A 76 8.56 -10.45 -11.38
C GLY A 76 8.34 -8.93 -11.24
N ALA A 77 7.58 -8.57 -10.21
CA ALA A 77 7.38 -7.19 -9.80
C ALA A 77 7.59 -7.07 -8.29
N THR A 78 8.28 -6.03 -7.85
CA THR A 78 8.52 -5.77 -6.42
C THR A 78 7.41 -4.86 -5.89
N LEU A 79 6.68 -5.34 -4.88
CA LEU A 79 5.57 -4.63 -4.28
C LEU A 79 5.65 -4.58 -2.75
N ALA A 80 5.11 -3.51 -2.18
CA ALA A 80 4.69 -3.47 -0.78
C ALA A 80 3.18 -3.25 -0.70
N CYS A 81 2.48 -4.10 0.05
CA CYS A 81 1.04 -4.12 0.13
C CYS A 81 0.60 -3.86 1.57
N ALA A 82 -0.28 -2.87 1.76
CA ALA A 82 -0.78 -2.46 3.05
C ALA A 82 -2.31 -2.44 3.07
N GLN A 83 -2.88 -2.89 4.19
CA GLN A 83 -4.30 -2.74 4.49
C GLN A 83 -4.51 -1.38 5.17
N LEU A 84 -5.53 -0.64 4.75
CA LEU A 84 -5.94 0.62 5.35
C LEU A 84 -7.23 0.44 6.14
N GLN A 85 -7.21 0.88 7.41
CA GLN A 85 -8.40 1.06 8.21
C GLN A 85 -8.75 2.55 8.30
N PHE A 86 -10.00 2.87 7.98
CA PHE A 86 -10.56 4.21 8.15
C PHE A 86 -11.53 4.17 9.34
N ASP A 87 -11.60 5.26 10.11
CA ASP A 87 -12.45 5.38 11.31
C ASP A 87 -13.97 5.16 11.04
N ARG A 88 -14.40 5.12 9.77
CA ARG A 88 -15.77 4.79 9.35
C ARG A 88 -15.89 3.53 8.46
N GLY A 89 -14.82 2.77 8.28
CA GLY A 89 -14.82 1.53 7.50
C GLY A 89 -15.40 1.69 6.08
N ALA A 90 -16.20 0.72 5.64
CA ALA A 90 -16.92 0.75 4.36
C ALA A 90 -17.98 1.86 4.25
N ASN A 91 -18.34 2.51 5.37
CA ASN A 91 -19.36 3.57 5.44
C ASN A 91 -18.74 4.98 5.38
N ASN A 92 -17.50 5.12 4.89
CA ASN A 92 -16.93 6.42 4.61
C ASN A 92 -17.60 7.03 3.37
N PRO A 93 -18.36 8.14 3.47
CA PRO A 93 -19.04 8.73 2.31
C PRO A 93 -18.08 9.14 1.20
N LEU A 94 -16.81 9.42 1.51
CA LEU A 94 -15.78 9.71 0.51
C LEU A 94 -15.41 8.47 -0.31
N ALA A 95 -15.42 7.27 0.29
CA ALA A 95 -15.08 6.04 -0.43
C ALA A 95 -16.16 5.65 -1.46
N GLY A 96 -17.41 6.07 -1.27
CA GLY A 96 -18.51 5.77 -2.18
C GLY A 96 -18.48 6.56 -3.50
N VAL A 97 -17.86 7.74 -3.50
CA VAL A 97 -17.71 8.62 -4.67
C VAL A 97 -16.37 8.45 -5.39
N MET A 98 -15.43 7.75 -4.77
CA MET A 98 -14.11 7.49 -5.37
C MET A 98 -14.17 6.37 -6.41
N PRO A 99 -13.27 6.40 -7.41
CA PRO A 99 -13.06 5.28 -8.30
C PRO A 99 -12.69 4.01 -7.52
N ASP A 100 -12.97 2.85 -8.12
CA ASP A 100 -12.63 1.54 -7.56
C ASP A 100 -11.12 1.34 -7.36
N VAL A 101 -10.33 1.93 -8.24
CA VAL A 101 -8.87 1.96 -8.17
C VAL A 101 -8.37 3.31 -8.61
N VAL A 102 -7.43 3.87 -7.85
CA VAL A 102 -6.67 5.05 -8.23
C VAL A 102 -5.22 4.62 -8.43
N CYS A 103 -4.68 4.85 -9.62
CA CYS A 103 -3.28 4.58 -9.95
C CYS A 103 -2.54 5.89 -10.15
N VAL A 104 -1.46 6.10 -9.39
CA VAL A 104 -0.65 7.31 -9.46
C VAL A 104 0.83 6.95 -9.54
N PRO A 105 1.57 7.42 -10.57
CA PRO A 105 3.02 7.31 -10.61
C PRO A 105 3.68 7.95 -9.39
N LEU A 106 4.70 7.30 -8.83
CA LEU A 106 5.35 7.78 -7.61
C LEU A 106 6.07 9.12 -7.80
N LYS A 107 6.55 9.40 -9.01
CA LYS A 107 7.14 10.71 -9.35
C LYS A 107 6.13 11.84 -9.09
N LEU A 108 4.90 11.69 -9.57
CA LEU A 108 3.84 12.69 -9.37
C LEU A 108 3.41 12.76 -7.90
N THR A 109 3.37 11.63 -7.21
CA THR A 109 2.98 11.60 -5.80
C THR A 109 3.99 12.33 -4.93
N ALA A 110 5.30 12.08 -5.14
CA ALA A 110 6.37 12.72 -4.37
C ALA A 110 6.34 14.25 -4.47
N ASP A 111 6.03 14.77 -5.66
CA ASP A 111 5.91 16.21 -5.91
C ASP A 111 4.69 16.81 -5.20
N VAL A 112 3.55 16.11 -5.21
CA VAL A 112 2.28 16.59 -4.63
C VAL A 112 2.25 16.50 -3.10
N VAL A 113 2.82 15.45 -2.50
CA VAL A 113 2.82 15.25 -1.03
C VAL A 113 3.88 16.10 -0.31
N GLY A 114 4.70 16.86 -1.04
CA GLY A 114 5.65 17.82 -0.46
C GLY A 114 6.84 17.19 0.28
N TYR A 115 6.98 15.85 0.24
CA TYR A 115 8.12 15.13 0.81
C TYR A 115 9.17 14.84 -0.27
N GLY A 116 9.61 15.86 -0.99
CA GLY A 116 10.60 15.75 -2.07
C GLY A 116 11.99 15.27 -1.64
N SER A 117 12.19 14.92 -0.38
CA SER A 117 13.41 14.29 0.13
C SER A 117 13.13 13.29 1.26
N GLU A 118 14.03 12.32 1.44
CA GLU A 118 13.99 11.37 2.54
C GLU A 118 13.97 12.07 3.92
N ALA A 119 14.68 13.19 4.05
CA ALA A 119 14.71 13.99 5.26
C ALA A 119 13.35 14.65 5.57
N ALA A 120 12.68 15.21 4.55
CA ALA A 120 11.36 15.81 4.71
C ALA A 120 10.32 14.75 5.11
N LEU A 121 10.37 13.58 4.46
CA LEU A 121 9.54 12.43 4.81
C LEU A 121 9.79 11.96 6.24
N ALA A 122 11.06 11.78 6.62
CA ALA A 122 11.43 11.32 7.96
C ALA A 122 11.00 12.32 9.05
N HIS A 123 11.08 13.63 8.75
CA HIS A 123 10.65 14.68 9.66
C HIS A 123 9.14 14.66 9.87
N ALA A 124 8.35 14.62 8.79
CA ALA A 124 6.89 14.56 8.88
C ALA A 124 6.41 13.26 9.53
N PHE A 125 6.99 12.13 9.15
CA PHE A 125 6.69 10.84 9.79
C PHE A 125 7.00 10.89 11.29
N LYS A 126 8.12 11.49 11.70
CA LYS A 126 8.44 11.64 13.12
C LYS A 126 7.48 12.59 13.83
N ALA A 127 7.03 13.66 13.17
CA ALA A 127 6.05 14.59 13.72
C ALA A 127 4.69 13.90 13.96
N ASP A 128 4.25 13.07 13.02
CA ASP A 128 2.93 12.42 13.07
C ASP A 128 2.95 11.11 13.88
N CYS A 129 4.02 10.31 13.79
CA CYS A 129 4.12 8.99 14.43
C CYS A 129 4.98 8.99 15.71
N GLY A 130 5.63 10.10 16.06
CA GLY A 130 6.48 10.23 17.26
C GLY A 130 7.86 9.56 17.17
N GLN A 131 8.15 8.83 16.10
CA GLN A 131 9.39 8.09 15.90
C GLN A 131 9.80 8.09 14.42
N THR A 132 11.08 7.85 14.11
CA THR A 132 11.55 7.84 12.71
C THR A 132 11.03 6.59 11.98
N PRO A 133 10.89 6.62 10.64
CA PRO A 133 10.45 5.45 9.86
C PRO A 133 11.29 4.20 10.13
N ARG A 134 12.61 4.38 10.29
CA ARG A 134 13.55 3.28 10.60
C ARG A 134 13.27 2.67 11.97
N ALA A 135 13.10 3.48 13.01
CA ALA A 135 12.80 2.98 14.36
C ALA A 135 11.45 2.26 14.40
N TRP A 136 10.45 2.80 13.68
CA TRP A 136 9.13 2.18 13.52
C TRP A 136 9.15 0.83 12.80
N ARG A 137 9.97 0.70 11.76
CA ARG A 137 10.14 -0.59 11.09
C ARG A 137 10.84 -1.62 11.97
N LEU A 138 11.87 -1.22 12.72
CA LEU A 138 12.57 -2.11 13.66
C LEU A 138 11.65 -2.60 14.77
N ALA A 139 10.75 -1.75 15.26
CA ALA A 139 9.76 -2.12 16.28
C ALA A 139 8.70 -3.12 15.77
N GLN A 140 8.50 -3.26 14.46
CA GLN A 140 7.52 -4.16 13.86
C GLN A 140 8.09 -5.46 13.29
N GLN A 141 9.41 -5.66 13.35
CA GLN A 141 9.97 -6.95 13.00
C GLN A 141 9.58 -7.95 14.09
N PRO A 142 8.89 -9.07 13.76
CA PRO A 142 8.70 -10.12 14.74
C PRO A 142 10.08 -10.59 15.19
N ALA A 143 10.27 -10.69 16.51
CA ALA A 143 11.46 -11.33 17.05
C ALA A 143 11.57 -12.72 16.41
N SER A 144 12.58 -12.92 15.57
CA SER A 144 12.95 -14.24 15.10
C SER A 144 13.18 -15.11 16.33
N LEU A 145 12.28 -16.07 16.60
CA LEU A 145 12.53 -17.10 17.59
C LEU A 145 13.83 -17.82 17.19
N PRO A 146 14.83 -17.95 18.08
CA PRO A 146 15.95 -18.83 17.81
C PRO A 146 15.42 -20.26 17.71
N LEU A 147 15.66 -20.90 16.57
CA LEU A 147 15.54 -22.35 16.42
C LEU A 147 16.60 -22.97 17.35
N GLY A 148 16.15 -23.50 18.48
CA GLY A 148 16.90 -24.44 19.32
C GLY A 148 16.69 -25.87 18.83
#